data_AF-A0A6P9B6M9-F1
#
_entry.id   AF-A0A6P9B6M9-F1
#
_cell.length_a   1.000
_cell.length_b   1.000
_cell.length_c   1.000
_cell.angle_alpha   90.00
_cell.angle_beta   90.00
_cell.angle_gamma   90.00
#
_symmetry.space_group_name_H-M   'P 1'
#
loop_
_entity.id
_entity.type
_entity.pdbx_description
1 polymer ?
#
loop_
_entity_poly.entity_id
_entity_poly.type
_entity_poly.pdbx_seq_one_letter_code
_entity_poly.pdbx_strand_id
1 'polypeptide(L)'
;MFIKVNPKQLVNKFEIEANIFEPQGISELEVEGTFLNNELLPVVNKTFSGKKGHVSFSPTIEQQRTCDNCTTTLLQGDFVIKYDVNRDSPNNLQVVNGYFVHFFAPKILKGLPKNVAFVIDISGSMSGQKIRQV
;
A
#
# COMPACT_ATOMS: atom_id res chain seq x y z
N MET A 1 1.26 -2.27 -2.96
CA MET A 1 0.78 -3.67 -2.90
C MET A 1 -0.32 -3.77 -1.87
N PHE A 2 -1.40 -4.48 -2.18
CA PHE A 2 -2.53 -4.71 -1.28
C PHE A 2 -2.67 -6.20 -1.00
N ILE A 3 -2.77 -6.59 0.26
CA ILE A 3 -2.91 -7.97 0.71
C ILE A 3 -4.11 -8.06 1.66
N LYS A 4 -5.10 -8.89 1.32
CA LYS A 4 -6.22 -9.20 2.21
C LYS A 4 -5.81 -10.30 3.17
N VAL A 5 -5.83 -10.02 4.47
CA VAL A 5 -5.47 -10.97 5.52
C VAL A 5 -6.71 -11.43 6.25
N ASN A 6 -7.01 -12.74 6.18
CA ASN A 6 -8.11 -13.36 6.93
C ASN A 6 -7.89 -14.88 7.05
N PRO A 7 -6.98 -15.34 7.93
CA PRO A 7 -6.67 -16.75 8.06
C PRO A 7 -7.76 -17.54 8.80
N LYS A 8 -8.74 -16.89 9.45
CA LYS A 8 -9.84 -17.47 10.23
C LYS A 8 -9.45 -18.33 11.44
N GLN A 9 -8.16 -18.59 11.63
CA GLN A 9 -7.58 -19.35 12.74
C GLN A 9 -6.18 -18.81 13.05
N LEU A 10 -5.65 -19.15 14.23
CA LEU A 10 -4.26 -18.89 14.57
C LEU A 10 -3.32 -19.68 13.65
N VAL A 11 -2.24 -19.05 13.21
CA VAL A 11 -1.30 -19.64 12.26
C VAL A 11 0.08 -19.76 12.92
N ASN A 12 0.59 -20.99 13.01
CA ASN A 12 1.87 -21.28 13.68
C ASN A 12 3.05 -20.52 13.07
N LYS A 13 3.05 -20.33 11.75
CA LYS A 13 4.05 -19.58 10.99
C LYS A 13 3.33 -18.66 10.02
N PHE A 14 2.91 -17.50 10.51
CA PHE A 14 2.35 -16.45 9.68
C PHE A 14 3.48 -15.55 9.20
N GLU A 15 3.56 -15.31 7.89
CA GLU A 15 4.58 -14.44 7.32
C GLU A 15 4.04 -13.68 6.11
N ILE A 16 4.31 -12.38 6.07
CA ILE A 16 4.21 -11.54 4.88
C ILE A 16 5.60 -11.00 4.62
N GLU A 17 6.14 -11.31 3.45
CA GLU A 17 7.44 -10.83 2.99
C GLU A 17 7.28 -10.15 1.62
N ALA A 18 7.83 -8.95 1.48
CA ALA A 18 7.89 -8.24 0.21
C ALA A 18 9.29 -7.71 -0.03
N ASN A 19 9.88 -8.12 -1.15
CA ASN A 19 11.17 -7.67 -1.64
C ASN A 19 10.96 -6.78 -2.87
N ILE A 20 11.35 -5.51 -2.77
CA ILE A 20 11.16 -4.49 -3.79
C ILE A 20 12.53 -4.17 -4.39
N PHE A 21 12.63 -4.15 -5.72
CA PHE A 21 13.82 -3.73 -6.43
C PHE A 21 13.46 -2.69 -7.49
N GLU A 22 13.95 -1.47 -7.31
CA GLU A 22 13.68 -0.34 -8.19
C GLU A 22 14.98 0.27 -8.71
N PRO A 23 15.26 0.21 -10.02
CA PRO A 23 16.51 0.72 -10.60
C PRO A 23 16.81 2.19 -10.32
N GLN A 24 15.77 3.02 -10.20
CA GLN A 24 15.87 4.45 -9.87
C GLN A 24 16.12 4.70 -8.37
N GLY A 25 15.95 3.69 -7.53
CA GLY A 25 15.96 3.83 -6.08
C GLY A 25 14.58 4.13 -5.50
N ILE A 26 14.36 3.69 -4.27
CA ILE A 26 13.15 3.89 -3.49
C ILE A 26 13.29 5.22 -2.73
N SER A 27 12.28 6.08 -2.83
CA SER A 27 12.23 7.36 -2.11
C SER A 27 11.51 7.24 -0.77
N GLU A 28 10.48 6.39 -0.71
CA GLU A 28 9.62 6.23 0.46
C GLU A 28 9.10 4.80 0.53
N LEU A 29 8.92 4.28 1.75
CA LEU A 29 8.34 2.97 2.00
C LEU A 29 7.50 3.00 3.28
N GLU A 30 6.21 2.71 3.13
CA GLU A 30 5.21 2.70 4.18
C GLU A 30 4.42 1.41 4.20
N VAL A 31 3.97 1.05 5.40
CA VAL A 31 3.13 -0.11 5.65
C VAL A 31 1.96 0.36 6.50
N GLU A 32 0.77 0.06 6.03
CA GLU A 32 -0.49 0.34 6.71
C GLU A 32 -1.28 -0.95 6.84
N GLY A 33 -2.10 -1.06 7.87
CA GLY A 33 -3.02 -2.17 7.97
C GLY A 33 -4.14 -1.92 8.95
N THR A 34 -5.34 -2.39 8.61
CA THR A 34 -6.54 -2.10 9.40
C THR A 34 -6.55 -2.81 10.75
N PHE A 35 -5.78 -3.89 10.88
CA PHE A 35 -5.62 -4.67 12.11
C PHE A 35 -4.30 -4.36 12.84
N LEU A 36 -3.45 -3.48 12.31
CA LEU A 36 -2.19 -3.09 12.95
C LEU A 36 -2.48 -2.12 14.10
N ASN A 37 -2.49 -2.66 15.32
CA ASN A 37 -2.58 -1.88 16.55
C ASN A 37 -1.18 -1.54 17.10
N ASN A 38 -1.13 -0.82 18.23
CA ASN A 38 0.14 -0.42 18.86
C ASN A 38 1.06 -1.59 19.25
N GLU A 39 0.51 -2.81 19.40
CA GLU A 39 1.27 -4.02 19.75
C GLU A 39 1.85 -4.71 18.51
N LEU A 40 1.16 -4.64 17.37
CA LEU A 40 1.60 -5.23 16.10
C LEU A 40 2.46 -4.29 15.26
N LEU A 41 2.34 -2.97 15.42
CA LEU A 41 3.17 -2.00 14.70
C LEU A 41 4.68 -2.27 14.85
N PRO A 42 5.21 -2.59 16.06
CA PRO A 42 6.63 -2.94 16.23
C PRO A 42 7.04 -4.27 15.57
N VAL A 43 6.08 -5.14 15.25
CA VAL A 43 6.33 -6.44 14.60
C VAL A 43 6.58 -6.26 13.09
N VAL A 44 6.10 -5.16 12.52
CA VAL A 44 6.37 -4.82 11.12
C VAL A 44 7.80 -4.30 11.02
N ASN A 45 8.66 -5.05 10.33
CA ASN A 45 9.99 -4.59 9.98
C ASN A 45 9.99 -4.09 8.53
N LYS A 46 10.31 -2.81 8.34
CA LYS A 46 10.47 -2.21 7.02
C LYS A 46 11.83 -1.55 6.94
N THR A 47 12.57 -1.86 5.89
CA THR A 47 13.86 -1.23 5.58
C THR A 47 13.96 -0.99 4.09
N PHE A 48 14.56 0.12 3.71
CA PHE A 48 14.91 0.36 2.32
C PHE A 48 16.23 1.11 2.24
N SER A 49 17.00 0.81 1.20
CA SER A 49 18.27 1.47 0.94
C SER A 49 18.56 1.43 -0.55
N GLY A 50 18.73 2.61 -1.14
CA GLY A 50 18.94 2.77 -2.57
C GLY A 50 17.85 2.07 -3.37
N LYS A 51 18.23 1.01 -4.11
CA LYS A 51 17.35 0.28 -5.03
C LYS A 51 16.53 -0.83 -4.38
N LYS A 52 16.82 -1.20 -3.13
CA LYS A 52 16.22 -2.35 -2.48
C LYS A 52 15.34 -1.92 -1.32
N GLY A 53 14.14 -2.48 -1.26
CA GLY A 53 13.21 -2.35 -0.15
C GLY A 53 12.84 -3.73 0.35
N HIS A 54 12.66 -3.87 1.65
CA HIS A 54 12.25 -5.09 2.29
C HIS A 54 11.20 -4.77 3.35
N VAL A 55 10.09 -5.50 3.31
CA VAL A 55 9.05 -5.49 4.33
C VAL A 55 8.85 -6.91 4.80
N SER A 56 8.91 -7.11 6.11
CA SER A 56 8.55 -8.36 6.75
C SER A 56 7.59 -8.13 7.91
N PHE A 57 6.60 -9.02 8.01
CA PHE A 57 5.65 -9.07 9.11
C PHE A 57 5.41 -10.54 9.46
N SER A 58 5.88 -10.93 10.64
CA SER A 58 5.83 -12.32 11.13
C SER A 58 5.42 -12.34 12.60
N PRO A 59 4.14 -12.11 12.92
CA PRO A 59 3.65 -12.13 14.29
C PRO A 59 3.64 -13.54 14.87
N THR A 60 4.01 -13.65 16.15
CA THR A 60 3.92 -14.90 16.90
C THR A 60 2.45 -15.28 17.15
N ILE A 61 2.19 -16.55 17.52
CA ILE A 61 0.83 -17.01 17.84
C ILE A 61 0.19 -16.11 18.91
N GLU A 62 0.95 -15.73 19.94
CA GLU A 62 0.45 -14.89 21.03
C GLU A 62 0.09 -13.48 20.55
N GLN A 63 0.88 -12.89 19.65
CA GLN A 63 0.56 -11.60 19.03
C GLN A 63 -0.64 -11.66 18.07
N GLN A 64 -1.00 -12.85 17.58
CA GLN A 64 -2.17 -13.03 16.72
C GLN A 64 -3.47 -13.15 17.52
N ARG A 65 -3.42 -13.45 18.82
CA ARG A 65 -4.62 -13.69 19.64
C ARG A 65 -5.35 -12.39 19.92
N THR A 66 -6.68 -12.45 19.88
CA THR A 66 -7.52 -11.32 20.33
C THR A 66 -7.53 -11.16 21.86
N CYS A 67 -7.25 -12.23 22.60
CA CYS A 67 -7.19 -12.24 24.06
C CYS A 67 -6.26 -13.37 24.57
N ASP A 68 -5.75 -13.27 25.80
CA ASP A 68 -4.74 -14.17 26.38
C ASP A 68 -5.03 -15.68 26.20
N ASN A 69 -6.29 -16.10 26.34
CA ASN A 69 -6.70 -17.51 26.25
C ASN A 69 -7.64 -17.82 25.08
N CYS A 70 -7.79 -16.89 24.12
CA CYS A 70 -8.68 -17.07 22.98
C CYS A 70 -8.03 -17.88 21.85
N THR A 71 -8.84 -18.64 21.11
CA THR A 71 -8.43 -19.30 19.85
C THR A 71 -8.70 -18.44 18.61
N THR A 72 -9.29 -17.25 18.80
CA THR A 72 -9.59 -16.30 17.73
C THR A 72 -8.38 -15.44 17.38
N THR A 73 -8.26 -15.12 16.10
CA THR A 73 -7.19 -14.26 15.58
C THR A 73 -7.69 -12.84 15.35
N LEU A 74 -6.87 -11.84 15.70
CA LEU A 74 -7.10 -10.44 15.34
C LEU A 74 -6.65 -10.10 13.91
N LEU A 75 -5.95 -11.02 13.22
CA LEU A 75 -5.46 -10.81 11.85
C LEU A 75 -6.59 -10.87 10.82
N GLN A 76 -7.48 -9.89 10.85
CA GLN A 76 -8.60 -9.79 9.92
C GLN A 76 -8.67 -8.37 9.36
N GLY A 77 -8.31 -8.22 8.09
CA GLY A 77 -8.34 -6.92 7.44
C GLY A 77 -7.34 -6.81 6.31
N ASP A 78 -6.87 -5.59 6.09
CA ASP A 78 -6.03 -5.26 4.94
C ASP A 78 -4.61 -4.96 5.42
N PHE A 79 -3.62 -5.38 4.63
CA PHE A 79 -2.20 -5.06 4.80
C PHE A 79 -1.70 -4.43 3.49
N VAL A 80 -1.27 -3.19 3.57
CA VAL A 80 -0.96 -2.34 2.41
C VAL A 80 0.47 -1.86 2.51
N ILE A 81 1.26 -2.16 1.49
CA ILE A 81 2.63 -1.65 1.33
C ILE A 81 2.59 -0.56 0.27
N LYS A 82 2.93 0.66 0.65
CA LYS A 82 3.05 1.82 -0.25
C LYS A 82 4.53 2.16 -0.40
N TYR A 83 4.95 2.45 -1.62
CA TYR A 83 6.29 2.95 -1.87
C TYR A 83 6.26 3.87 -3.08
N ASP A 84 7.24 4.75 -3.16
CA ASP A 84 7.53 5.53 -4.36
C ASP A 84 9.02 5.45 -4.69
N VAL A 85 9.37 5.84 -5.90
CA VAL A 85 10.73 5.83 -6.43
C VAL A 85 11.29 7.23 -6.54
N ASN A 86 12.61 7.35 -6.55
CA ASN A 86 13.26 8.59 -6.92
C ASN A 86 12.95 8.92 -8.39
N ARG A 87 12.60 10.18 -8.67
CA ARG A 87 12.23 10.65 -10.01
C ARG A 87 13.02 11.90 -10.43
N ASP A 88 14.27 11.97 -9.99
CA ASP A 88 15.14 13.13 -10.24
C ASP A 88 15.67 13.10 -11.68
N SER A 89 15.73 11.91 -12.30
CA SER A 89 15.91 11.74 -13.74
C SER A 89 14.53 11.71 -14.44
N PRO A 90 14.28 12.55 -15.45
CA PRO A 90 13.04 12.54 -16.22
C PRO A 90 12.93 11.34 -17.19
N ASN A 91 14.01 10.57 -17.37
CA ASN A 91 14.09 9.46 -18.31
C ASN A 91 14.42 8.16 -17.56
N ASN A 92 13.40 7.32 -17.36
CA ASN A 92 13.54 5.98 -16.77
C ASN A 92 13.16 4.92 -17.81
N LEU A 93 14.08 4.67 -18.74
CA LEU A 93 13.99 3.60 -19.72
C LEU A 93 14.77 2.37 -19.23
N GLN A 94 14.08 1.24 -19.12
CA GLN A 94 14.67 -0.04 -18.74
C GLN A 94 14.55 -1.00 -19.91
N VAL A 95 15.67 -1.60 -20.33
CA VAL A 95 15.74 -2.55 -21.44
C VAL A 95 16.29 -3.87 -20.93
N VAL A 96 15.54 -4.95 -21.10
CA VAL A 96 15.91 -6.30 -20.65
C VAL A 96 15.48 -7.30 -21.73
N ASN A 97 16.44 -8.10 -22.24
CA ASN A 97 16.19 -9.18 -23.21
C ASN A 97 15.41 -8.76 -24.46
N GLY A 98 15.67 -7.55 -24.99
CA GLY A 98 14.99 -7.03 -26.17
C GLY A 98 13.60 -6.42 -25.91
N TYR A 99 13.13 -6.45 -24.66
CA TYR A 99 11.92 -5.75 -24.21
C TYR A 99 12.30 -4.48 -23.47
N PHE A 100 11.39 -3.51 -23.44
CA PHE A 100 11.60 -2.28 -22.69
C PHE A 100 10.35 -1.82 -21.95
N VAL A 101 10.58 -1.09 -20.86
CA VAL A 101 9.56 -0.33 -20.14
C VAL A 101 10.08 1.09 -19.96
N HIS A 102 9.23 2.08 -20.27
CA HIS A 102 9.56 3.49 -20.11
C HIS A 102 8.60 4.12 -19.10
N PHE A 103 9.12 4.55 -17.95
CA PHE A 103 8.37 5.25 -16.91
C PHE A 103 8.60 6.76 -17.05
N PHE A 104 7.52 7.52 -17.28
CA PHE A 104 7.56 8.97 -17.45
C PHE A 104 6.61 9.67 -16.47
N ALA A 105 7.18 10.27 -15.43
CA ALA A 105 6.43 11.02 -14.41
C ALA A 105 7.26 12.16 -13.79
N PRO A 106 7.43 13.30 -14.51
CA PRO A 106 8.22 14.43 -14.02
C PRO A 106 7.67 15.05 -12.73
N LYS A 107 8.53 15.28 -11.72
CA LYS A 107 8.12 15.87 -10.42
C LYS A 107 7.72 17.34 -10.51
N ILE A 108 8.40 18.12 -11.35
CA ILE A 108 8.27 19.58 -11.37
C ILE A 108 7.60 20.00 -12.67
N LEU A 109 6.27 20.15 -12.62
CA LEU A 109 5.48 20.77 -13.67
C LEU A 109 4.63 21.86 -13.05
N LYS A 110 4.64 23.06 -13.63
CA LYS A 110 3.67 24.09 -13.25
C LYS A 110 2.28 23.56 -13.52
N GLY A 111 1.38 23.75 -12.56
CA GLY A 111 -0.04 23.46 -12.76
C GLY A 111 -0.53 24.17 -14.01
N LEU A 112 -0.94 23.40 -15.01
CA LEU A 112 -1.50 23.95 -16.23
C LEU A 112 -2.90 24.48 -15.92
N PRO A 113 -3.25 25.71 -16.34
CA PRO A 113 -4.62 26.20 -16.21
C PRO A 113 -5.56 25.27 -16.98
N LYS A 114 -6.71 24.96 -16.38
CA LYS A 114 -7.72 24.05 -16.94
C LYS A 114 -9.07 24.72 -16.83
N ASN A 115 -9.89 24.61 -17.87
CA ASN A 115 -11.31 24.91 -17.80
C ASN A 115 -12.02 23.63 -17.39
N VAL A 116 -12.64 23.62 -16.21
CA VAL A 116 -13.35 22.45 -15.67
C VAL A 116 -14.82 22.80 -15.54
N ALA A 117 -15.69 21.99 -16.14
CA ALA A 117 -17.14 22.09 -15.99
C ALA A 117 -17.67 20.81 -15.35
N PHE A 118 -18.45 20.95 -14.28
CA PHE A 118 -19.14 19.84 -13.63
C PHE A 118 -20.59 19.83 -14.11
N VAL A 119 -20.99 18.75 -14.78
CA VAL A 119 -22.39 18.52 -15.17
C VAL A 119 -22.92 17.41 -14.28
N ILE A 120 -23.80 17.81 -13.37
CA ILE A 120 -24.28 16.97 -12.27
C ILE A 120 -25.77 16.71 -12.50
N ASP A 121 -26.16 15.43 -12.46
CA ASP A 121 -27.58 15.06 -12.48
C ASP A 121 -28.28 15.55 -11.19
N ILE A 122 -29.40 16.24 -11.36
CA ILE A 122 -30.27 16.71 -10.27
C ILE A 122 -31.69 16.12 -10.39
N SER A 123 -31.84 15.05 -11.15
CA SER A 123 -33.11 14.33 -11.29
C SER A 123 -33.65 13.85 -9.94
N GLY A 124 -34.94 13.53 -9.88
CA GLY A 124 -35.56 13.00 -8.66
C GLY A 124 -34.89 11.72 -8.12
N SER A 125 -34.22 10.93 -8.98
CA SER A 125 -33.50 9.71 -8.59
C SER A 125 -32.25 9.96 -7.74
N MET A 126 -31.80 11.23 -7.71
CA MET A 126 -30.69 11.72 -6.90
C MET A 126 -31.11 12.10 -5.49
N SER A 127 -32.41 12.14 -5.21
CA SER A 127 -32.93 12.48 -3.88
C SER A 127 -32.35 11.59 -2.78
N GLY A 128 -32.08 12.19 -1.62
CA GLY A 128 -31.52 11.49 -0.46
C GLY A 128 -29.98 11.53 -0.40
N GLN A 129 -29.35 10.39 -0.13
CA GLN A 129 -27.90 10.34 0.13
C GLN A 129 -27.06 10.73 -1.08
N LYS A 130 -27.52 10.42 -2.30
CA LYS A 130 -26.75 10.68 -3.53
C LYS A 130 -26.47 12.16 -3.71
N ILE A 131 -27.51 13.01 -3.67
CA ILE A 131 -27.34 14.45 -3.82
C ILE A 131 -26.62 15.10 -2.62
N ARG A 132 -26.63 14.46 -1.45
CA ARG A 132 -25.91 14.96 -0.25
C ARG A 132 -24.41 14.67 -0.30
N GLN A 133 -23.99 13.62 -0.99
CA GLN A 133 -22.58 13.23 -1.14
C GLN A 133 -21.88 13.94 -2.31
N VAL A 134 -22.66 14.55 -3.20
CA VAL A 134 -22.20 15.43 -4.29
C VAL A 134 -21.93 16.82 -3.73
#